data_AF-A0A923CXE7-F1
#
_entry.id   AF-A0A923CXE7-F1
#
_cell.length_a   1.000
_cell.length_b   1.000
_cell.length_c   1.000
_cell.angle_alpha   90.00
_cell.angle_beta   90.00
_cell.angle_gamma   90.00
#
_symmetry.space_group_name_H-M   'P 1'
#
loop_
_entity.id
_entity.type
_entity.pdbx_description
1 polymer ?
#
loop_
_entity_poly.entity_id
_entity_poly.type
_entity_poly.pdbx_seq_one_letter_code
_entity_poly.pdbx_strand_id
1 'polypeptide(L)'
;METGAIRKLETMSTEDPEQFEEPAAEPDEAAVAEVDYDDAEDTDAAFEEAPPDPVQRWLLGIAGLIIVVFVAAAVSLVLYVLSMRDAPRTSVERAINSDEVAAREDPQDVENWARLALSYATAERWPDALAAIERGRRLRKAAILDLTEADILRMKGDEAAIAAYARAIKSAQAEYDAQVKQLREKKGIVTTTSNVLVFEAMYGRARALDSFGRTDEAIVQARQALQLDPTAADVHVFLGDLLAKEGQDDEAEAEFKAALTYVPDLALALEGLRKLEEGK
;
A
#
# COMPACT_ATOMS: atom_id res chain seq x y z
N MET A 1 -38.42 -27.81 33.93
CA MET A 1 -37.91 -27.69 35.30
C MET A 1 -36.63 -26.87 35.20
N GLU A 2 -36.74 -25.55 35.20
CA GLU A 2 -36.90 -24.66 36.36
C GLU A 2 -35.54 -24.17 36.89
N THR A 3 -35.43 -22.83 36.96
CA THR A 3 -34.73 -22.02 37.98
C THR A 3 -33.20 -22.16 38.10
N GLY A 4 -32.40 -21.11 38.31
CA GLY A 4 -32.64 -19.72 38.67
C GLY A 4 -31.39 -19.14 39.37
N ALA A 5 -31.34 -17.81 39.44
CA ALA A 5 -30.56 -16.96 40.36
C ALA A 5 -29.01 -16.97 40.26
N ILE A 6 -28.35 -15.91 39.77
CA ILE A 6 -28.03 -14.59 40.40
C ILE A 6 -26.95 -14.66 41.51
N ARG A 7 -25.77 -14.06 41.22
CA ARG A 7 -24.85 -13.26 42.07
C ARG A 7 -23.47 -13.24 41.38
N LYS A 8 -22.61 -12.22 41.42
CA LYS A 8 -22.47 -11.07 42.31
C LYS A 8 -21.61 -10.02 41.55
N LEU A 9 -22.05 -8.78 41.46
CA LEU A 9 -21.18 -7.63 41.16
C LEU A 9 -20.99 -6.86 42.47
N GLU A 10 -19.76 -6.84 42.94
CA GLU A 10 -19.17 -5.96 43.97
C GLU A 10 -17.89 -5.48 43.27
N THR A 11 -17.56 -4.20 43.18
CA THR A 11 -17.31 -3.30 44.29
C THR A 11 -17.33 -1.82 43.86
N MET A 12 -17.91 -0.97 44.72
CA MET A 12 -17.33 0.28 45.30
C MET A 12 -16.95 1.44 44.34
N SER A 13 -17.16 2.73 44.65
CA SER A 13 -17.67 3.47 45.82
C SER A 13 -17.53 4.97 45.50
N THR A 14 -18.54 5.79 45.89
CA THR A 14 -18.49 7.18 46.42
C THR A 14 -17.85 8.29 45.55
N GLU A 15 -18.36 9.52 45.39
CA GLU A 15 -18.99 10.53 46.28
C GLU A 15 -19.89 11.46 45.40
N ASP A 16 -21.16 11.73 45.74
CA ASP A 16 -21.74 12.80 46.59
C ASP A 16 -22.00 14.16 45.87
N PRO A 17 -23.27 14.60 45.68
CA PRO A 17 -23.61 15.93 45.19
C PRO A 17 -24.00 16.89 46.34
N GLU A 18 -23.26 17.99 46.48
CA GLU A 18 -23.54 19.05 47.45
C GLU A 18 -24.89 19.76 47.19
N GLN A 19 -25.61 19.94 48.30
CA GLN A 19 -26.85 20.70 48.48
C GLN A 19 -26.61 22.21 48.41
N PHE A 20 -27.58 23.00 47.95
CA PHE A 20 -27.80 24.37 48.44
C PHE A 20 -29.29 24.77 48.37
N GLU A 21 -29.89 24.73 49.57
CA GLU A 21 -30.90 25.61 50.20
C GLU A 21 -31.99 26.36 49.40
N GLU A 22 -33.24 26.06 49.77
CA GLU A 22 -34.45 26.90 49.64
C GLU A 22 -34.34 28.24 50.37
N PRO A 23 -35.11 29.26 49.92
CA PRO A 23 -35.77 30.13 50.89
C PRO A 23 -37.28 30.28 50.63
N ALA A 24 -38.01 30.22 51.74
CA ALA A 24 -39.43 30.41 51.89
C ALA A 24 -39.92 31.84 51.60
N ALA A 25 -41.21 31.92 51.22
CA ALA A 25 -42.26 32.84 51.70
C ALA A 25 -43.09 33.43 50.55
N GLU A 26 -44.36 33.03 50.51
CA GLU A 26 -45.45 33.53 49.67
C GLU A 26 -45.75 35.01 49.92
N PRO A 27 -46.24 35.76 48.91
CA PRO A 27 -47.05 36.94 49.14
C PRO A 27 -48.51 36.73 48.67
N ASP A 28 -49.37 36.68 49.68
CA ASP A 28 -50.70 37.30 49.84
C ASP A 28 -51.55 37.62 48.58
N GLU A 29 -52.68 36.92 48.46
CA GLU A 29 -53.82 37.24 47.62
C GLU A 29 -54.47 38.56 48.07
N ALA A 30 -54.40 39.62 47.25
CA ALA A 30 -55.31 40.76 47.40
C ALA A 30 -55.61 41.47 46.07
N ALA A 31 -56.92 41.61 45.82
CA ALA A 31 -57.58 42.55 44.92
C ALA A 31 -57.49 42.28 43.40
N VAL A 32 -58.42 41.44 42.94
CA VAL A 32 -58.94 41.45 41.57
C VAL A 32 -59.69 42.78 41.36
N ALA A 33 -59.18 43.62 40.47
CA ALA A 33 -59.93 44.75 39.90
C ALA A 33 -60.37 44.35 38.50
N GLU A 34 -61.68 44.23 38.30
CA GLU A 34 -62.33 44.13 36.99
C GLU A 34 -61.87 45.29 36.09
N VAL A 35 -61.29 44.96 34.94
CA VAL A 35 -61.08 45.91 33.86
C VAL A 35 -62.10 45.58 32.78
N ASP A 36 -63.02 46.53 32.63
CA ASP A 36 -64.10 46.61 31.66
C ASP A 36 -63.54 46.54 30.22
N TYR A 37 -64.03 45.58 29.44
CA TYR A 37 -63.74 45.46 28.01
C TYR A 37 -64.88 46.13 27.25
N ASP A 38 -64.70 47.39 26.86
CA ASP A 38 -65.49 47.95 25.76
C ASP A 38 -64.73 49.06 25.03
N ASP A 39 -64.71 48.92 23.71
CA ASP A 39 -64.39 49.91 22.68
C ASP A 39 -62.99 50.60 22.66
N ALA A 40 -62.18 50.24 21.66
CA ALA A 40 -61.91 51.14 20.53
C ALA A 40 -60.92 50.54 19.50
N GLU A 41 -61.46 50.33 18.30
CA GLU A 41 -60.90 50.72 17.00
C GLU A 41 -59.57 50.14 16.48
N ASP A 42 -59.71 49.57 15.27
CA ASP A 42 -58.68 49.45 14.23
C ASP A 42 -57.68 50.61 14.25
N THR A 43 -56.43 50.28 14.57
CA THR A 43 -55.29 51.02 14.02
C THR A 43 -54.30 50.02 13.42
N ASP A 44 -54.36 49.87 12.09
CA ASP A 44 -53.23 49.46 11.27
C ASP A 44 -52.07 50.46 11.45
N ALA A 45 -51.40 50.39 12.59
CA ALA A 45 -50.14 51.09 12.81
C ALA A 45 -49.02 50.20 12.27
N ALA A 46 -48.63 50.45 11.03
CA ALA A 46 -47.35 49.98 10.52
C ALA A 46 -46.26 50.41 11.51
N PHE A 47 -45.64 49.44 12.19
CA PHE A 47 -44.39 49.65 12.90
C PHE A 47 -43.32 50.04 11.85
N GLU A 48 -43.14 51.34 11.62
CA GLU A 48 -41.89 51.83 11.04
C GLU A 48 -40.80 51.54 12.07
N GLU A 49 -40.04 50.46 11.85
CA GLU A 49 -38.83 50.17 12.62
C GLU A 49 -37.93 51.41 12.62
N ALA A 50 -37.72 52.00 13.80
CA ALA A 50 -36.82 53.13 13.95
C ALA A 50 -35.42 52.76 13.40
N PRO A 51 -34.76 53.64 12.63
CA PRO A 51 -33.48 53.32 12.03
C PRO A 51 -32.48 52.96 13.14
N PRO A 52 -31.67 51.90 12.96
CA PRO A 52 -30.78 51.40 14.01
C PRO A 52 -29.84 52.50 14.51
N ASP A 53 -29.67 52.56 15.83
CA ASP A 53 -28.77 53.48 16.53
C ASP A 53 -27.36 53.43 15.87
N PRO A 54 -26.62 54.55 15.75
CA PRO A 54 -25.25 54.56 15.22
C PRO A 54 -24.34 53.45 15.78
N VAL A 55 -24.50 53.05 17.04
CA VAL A 55 -23.77 51.93 17.65
C VAL A 55 -24.17 50.58 17.05
N GLN A 56 -25.46 50.34 16.82
CA GLN A 56 -25.95 49.11 16.18
C GLN A 56 -25.48 49.01 14.73
N ARG A 57 -25.45 50.12 13.98
CA ARG A 57 -24.90 50.14 12.61
C ARG A 57 -23.40 49.82 12.59
N TRP A 58 -22.66 50.32 13.58
CA TRP A 58 -21.24 50.01 13.75
C TRP A 58 -20.99 48.54 14.10
N LEU A 59 -21.80 47.96 15.02
CA LEU A 59 -21.74 46.55 15.38
C LEU A 59 -22.10 45.62 14.22
N LEU A 60 -23.13 45.94 13.43
CA LEU A 60 -23.50 45.19 12.22
C LEU A 60 -22.38 45.25 11.16
N GLY A 61 -21.68 46.38 11.03
CA GLY A 61 -20.51 46.50 10.16
C GLY A 61 -19.35 45.60 10.58
N ILE A 62 -19.06 45.53 11.89
CA ILE A 62 -18.03 44.62 12.44
C ILE A 62 -18.45 43.16 12.23
N ALA A 63 -19.70 42.80 12.51
CA ALA A 63 -20.21 41.46 12.29
C ALA A 63 -20.08 41.03 10.81
N GLY A 64 -20.42 41.93 9.88
CA GLY A 64 -20.22 41.70 8.45
C GLY A 64 -18.75 41.47 8.07
N LEU A 65 -17.83 42.28 8.62
CA LEU A 65 -16.39 42.11 8.39
C LEU A 65 -15.89 40.75 8.91
N ILE A 66 -16.32 40.36 10.12
CA ILE A 66 -15.96 39.07 10.72
C ILE A 66 -16.45 37.93 9.83
N ILE A 67 -17.70 37.98 9.35
CA ILE A 67 -18.25 36.97 8.44
C ILE A 67 -17.43 36.88 7.16
N VAL A 68 -17.09 38.02 6.53
CA VAL A 68 -16.28 38.05 5.31
C VAL A 68 -14.90 37.42 5.53
N VAL A 69 -14.23 37.75 6.64
CA VAL A 69 -12.93 37.15 6.99
C VAL A 69 -13.06 35.64 7.21
N PHE A 70 -14.12 35.19 7.89
CA PHE A 70 -14.35 33.78 8.16
C PHE A 70 -14.65 32.99 6.88
N VAL A 71 -15.46 33.57 5.99
CA VAL A 71 -15.76 33.00 4.67
C VAL A 71 -14.50 32.94 3.81
N ALA A 72 -13.70 34.01 3.77
CA ALA A 72 -12.44 34.04 3.03
C ALA A 72 -11.43 33.00 3.56
N ALA A 73 -11.34 32.85 4.89
CA ALA A 73 -10.51 31.83 5.52
C ALA A 73 -11.02 30.41 5.21
N ALA A 74 -12.33 30.18 5.26
CA ALA A 74 -12.93 28.89 4.93
C ALA A 74 -12.71 28.53 3.45
N VAL A 75 -12.91 29.48 2.53
CA VAL A 75 -12.63 29.29 1.10
C VAL A 75 -11.14 29.00 0.88
N SER A 76 -10.24 29.75 1.52
CA SER A 76 -8.80 29.52 1.43
C SER A 76 -8.42 28.13 1.96
N LEU A 77 -9.02 27.68 3.06
CA LEU A 77 -8.82 26.35 3.63
C LEU A 77 -9.33 25.26 2.68
N VAL A 78 -10.52 25.43 2.10
CA VAL A 78 -11.07 24.48 1.12
C VAL A 78 -10.18 24.40 -0.11
N LEU A 79 -9.73 25.53 -0.66
CA LEU A 79 -8.80 25.56 -1.78
C LEU A 79 -7.45 24.91 -1.44
N TYR A 80 -6.94 25.12 -0.23
CA TYR A 80 -5.74 24.49 0.27
C TYR A 80 -5.89 22.96 0.39
N VAL A 81 -7.00 22.49 0.94
CA VAL A 81 -7.32 21.05 1.05
C VAL A 81 -7.53 20.42 -0.32
N LEU A 82 -8.19 21.12 -1.25
CA LEU A 82 -8.33 20.66 -2.64
C LEU A 82 -6.97 20.61 -3.35
N SER A 83 -6.10 21.58 -3.13
CA SER A 83 -4.74 21.58 -3.67
C SER A 83 -3.86 20.45 -3.09
N MET A 84 -4.11 20.04 -1.84
CA MET A 84 -3.45 18.87 -1.25
C MET A 84 -3.99 17.54 -1.76
N ARG A 85 -5.15 17.52 -2.43
CA ARG A 85 -5.75 16.28 -2.93
C ARG A 85 -4.90 15.62 -4.01
N ASP A 86 -4.15 16.42 -4.75
CA ASP A 86 -3.26 15.97 -5.83
C ASP A 86 -1.81 15.76 -5.38
N ALA A 87 -1.48 16.10 -4.12
CA ALA A 87 -0.15 15.84 -3.57
C ALA A 87 -0.04 14.35 -3.18
N PRO A 88 1.00 13.62 -3.64
CA PRO A 88 1.15 12.21 -3.32
C PRO A 88 1.32 12.04 -1.80
N ARG A 89 0.40 11.31 -1.19
CA ARG A 89 0.23 11.17 0.26
C ARG A 89 1.17 10.13 0.84
N THR A 90 1.71 9.25 0.00
CA THR A 90 2.62 8.16 0.41
C THR A 90 3.90 8.12 -0.42
N SER A 91 4.94 7.46 0.08
CA SER A 91 6.15 7.15 -0.70
C SER A 91 5.84 6.34 -1.95
N VAL A 92 4.85 5.44 -1.88
CA VAL A 92 4.38 4.61 -3.00
C VAL A 92 3.72 5.44 -4.09
N GLU A 93 2.84 6.38 -3.73
CA GLU A 93 2.20 7.28 -4.69
C GLU A 93 3.22 8.20 -5.39
N ARG A 94 4.27 8.64 -4.67
CA ARG A 94 5.38 9.40 -5.28
C ARG A 94 6.13 8.58 -6.33
N ALA A 95 6.41 7.31 -6.03
CA ALA A 95 7.09 6.40 -6.97
C ALA A 95 6.23 6.18 -8.21
N ILE A 96 4.93 5.89 -8.04
CA ILE A 96 3.98 5.74 -9.15
C ILE A 96 3.96 7.01 -10.02
N ASN A 97 3.81 8.19 -9.42
CA ASN A 97 3.77 9.45 -10.18
C ASN A 97 5.08 9.69 -10.95
N SER A 98 6.23 9.40 -10.34
CA SER A 98 7.53 9.52 -11.00
C SER A 98 7.63 8.58 -12.20
N ASP A 99 7.21 7.33 -12.06
CA ASP A 99 7.27 6.34 -13.13
C ASP A 99 6.24 6.60 -14.23
N GLU A 100 5.06 7.13 -13.87
CA GLU A 100 4.07 7.58 -14.84
C GLU A 100 4.63 8.72 -15.69
N VAL A 101 5.34 9.66 -15.09
CA VAL A 101 6.01 10.74 -15.83
C VAL A 101 7.07 10.17 -16.76
N ALA A 102 7.95 9.29 -16.26
CA ALA A 102 9.01 8.68 -17.09
C ALA A 102 8.44 7.92 -18.30
N ALA A 103 7.38 7.12 -18.11
CA ALA A 103 6.71 6.40 -19.19
C ALA A 103 5.98 7.33 -20.19
N ARG A 104 5.61 8.55 -19.79
CA ARG A 104 5.03 9.56 -20.68
C ARG A 104 6.11 10.34 -21.45
N GLU A 105 7.24 10.61 -20.81
CA GLU A 105 8.36 11.36 -21.40
C GLU A 105 9.07 10.54 -22.48
N ASP A 106 9.34 9.27 -22.19
CA ASP A 106 9.81 8.31 -23.20
C ASP A 106 8.89 7.10 -23.26
N PRO A 107 7.82 7.17 -24.08
CA PRO A 107 6.91 6.07 -24.24
C PRO A 107 7.54 4.87 -24.94
N GLN A 108 8.64 5.00 -25.69
CA GLN A 108 9.22 3.89 -26.48
C GLN A 108 10.15 3.01 -25.64
N ASP A 109 10.65 3.54 -24.53
CA ASP A 109 11.39 2.80 -23.52
C ASP A 109 10.44 1.82 -22.78
N VAL A 110 10.62 0.52 -23.01
CA VAL A 110 9.78 -0.52 -22.39
C VAL A 110 10.17 -0.78 -20.94
N GLU A 111 11.39 -0.41 -20.55
CA GLU A 111 11.89 -0.49 -19.20
C GLU A 111 11.16 0.52 -18.29
N ASN A 112 10.77 1.68 -18.83
CA ASN A 112 9.86 2.62 -18.13
C ASN A 112 8.49 1.99 -17.86
N TRP A 113 7.91 1.27 -18.83
CA TRP A 113 6.64 0.57 -18.64
C TRP A 113 6.75 -0.58 -17.63
N ALA A 114 7.85 -1.34 -17.65
CA ALA A 114 8.11 -2.39 -16.67
C ALA A 114 8.21 -1.82 -15.24
N ARG A 115 8.95 -0.72 -15.07
CA ARG A 115 9.08 -0.03 -13.77
C ARG A 115 7.75 0.49 -13.26
N LEU A 116 6.98 1.16 -14.12
CA LEU A 116 5.63 1.62 -13.77
C LEU A 116 4.72 0.45 -13.37
N ALA A 117 4.80 -0.67 -14.07
CA ALA A 117 4.03 -1.86 -13.73
C ALA A 117 4.38 -2.40 -12.34
N LEU A 118 5.66 -2.43 -11.97
CA LEU A 118 6.11 -2.81 -10.62
C LEU A 118 5.63 -1.81 -9.55
N SER A 119 5.68 -0.52 -9.83
CA SER A 119 5.16 0.51 -8.93
C SER A 119 3.65 0.37 -8.69
N TYR A 120 2.86 0.02 -9.72
CA TYR A 120 1.46 -0.35 -9.51
C TYR A 120 1.29 -1.64 -8.72
N ALA A 121 2.10 -2.66 -8.99
CA ALA A 121 2.01 -3.96 -8.32
C ALA A 121 2.35 -3.89 -6.82
N THR A 122 3.35 -3.08 -6.44
CA THR A 122 3.68 -2.82 -5.03
C THR A 122 2.59 -2.05 -4.29
N ALA A 123 1.75 -1.30 -5.01
CA ALA A 123 0.53 -0.69 -4.49
C ALA A 123 -0.70 -1.61 -4.57
N GLU A 124 -0.51 -2.89 -4.90
CA GLU A 124 -1.57 -3.89 -5.13
C GLU A 124 -2.60 -3.49 -6.20
N ARG A 125 -2.23 -2.57 -7.10
CA ARG A 125 -3.04 -2.12 -8.25
C ARG A 125 -2.83 -3.06 -9.43
N TRP A 126 -3.21 -4.33 -9.25
CA TRP A 126 -2.98 -5.40 -10.24
C TRP A 126 -3.49 -5.10 -11.66
N PRO A 127 -4.71 -4.53 -11.85
CA PRO A 127 -5.20 -4.21 -13.18
C PRO A 127 -4.35 -3.14 -13.87
N ASP A 128 -3.89 -2.12 -13.13
CA ASP A 128 -3.05 -1.05 -13.67
C ASP A 128 -1.66 -1.56 -14.01
N ALA A 129 -1.09 -2.43 -13.15
CA ALA A 129 0.19 -3.08 -13.38
C ALA A 129 0.18 -3.89 -14.69
N LEU A 130 -0.80 -4.79 -14.86
CA LEU A 130 -0.93 -5.59 -16.08
C LEU A 130 -1.24 -4.70 -17.31
N ALA A 131 -2.01 -3.64 -17.15
CA ALA A 131 -2.28 -2.70 -18.24
C ALA A 131 -1.02 -1.90 -18.65
N ALA A 132 -0.10 -1.62 -17.73
CA ALA A 132 1.20 -1.01 -18.05
C ALA A 132 2.09 -1.98 -18.84
N ILE A 133 2.11 -3.27 -18.47
CA ILE A 133 2.79 -4.31 -19.26
C ILE A 133 2.23 -4.39 -20.69
N GLU A 134 0.91 -4.40 -20.85
CA GLU A 134 0.27 -4.44 -22.16
C GLU A 134 0.52 -3.17 -23.00
N ARG A 135 0.79 -2.03 -22.37
CA ARG A 135 1.24 -0.83 -23.09
C ARG A 135 2.67 -0.99 -23.60
N GLY A 136 3.60 -1.41 -22.73
CA GLY A 136 4.98 -1.71 -23.12
C GLY A 136 5.06 -2.75 -24.24
N ARG A 137 4.31 -3.85 -24.10
CA ARG A 137 4.29 -4.99 -25.03
C ARG A 137 3.76 -4.62 -26.42
N ARG A 138 2.85 -3.65 -26.52
CA ARG A 138 2.35 -3.12 -27.79
C ARG A 138 3.41 -2.35 -28.58
N LEU A 139 4.43 -1.82 -27.90
CA LEU A 139 5.52 -1.08 -28.52
C LEU A 139 6.61 -2.04 -28.98
N ARG A 140 7.08 -2.89 -28.08
CA ARG A 140 8.10 -3.90 -28.35
C ARG A 140 7.94 -5.09 -27.42
N LYS A 141 8.01 -6.29 -27.99
CA LYS A 141 8.17 -7.51 -27.19
C LYS A 141 9.56 -7.52 -26.59
N ALA A 142 9.64 -7.66 -25.26
CA ALA A 142 10.88 -7.62 -24.52
C ALA A 142 10.83 -8.61 -23.35
N ALA A 143 11.91 -9.34 -23.12
CA ALA A 143 12.01 -10.33 -22.05
C ALA A 143 11.76 -9.71 -20.67
N ILE A 144 12.20 -8.46 -20.47
CA ILE A 144 11.96 -7.72 -19.21
C ILE A 144 10.46 -7.56 -18.90
N LEU A 145 9.61 -7.37 -19.91
CA LEU A 145 8.16 -7.26 -19.70
C LEU A 145 7.54 -8.61 -19.33
N ASP A 146 8.01 -9.70 -19.94
CA ASP A 146 7.52 -11.05 -19.62
C ASP A 146 7.96 -11.48 -18.21
N LEU A 147 9.19 -11.14 -17.80
CA LEU A 147 9.68 -11.36 -16.44
C LEU A 147 8.85 -10.55 -15.44
N THR A 148 8.64 -9.25 -15.74
CA THR A 148 7.87 -8.37 -14.86
C THR A 148 6.42 -8.84 -14.71
N GLU A 149 5.77 -9.28 -15.79
CA GLU A 149 4.44 -9.90 -15.72
C GLU A 149 4.43 -11.12 -14.79
N ALA A 150 5.45 -11.97 -14.88
CA ALA A 150 5.57 -13.15 -14.02
C ALA A 150 5.76 -12.76 -12.54
N ASP A 151 6.56 -11.74 -12.25
CA ASP A 151 6.73 -11.20 -10.89
C ASP A 151 5.43 -10.63 -10.34
N ILE A 152 4.67 -9.90 -11.15
CA ILE A 152 3.36 -9.35 -10.77
C ILE A 152 2.40 -10.48 -10.41
N LEU A 153 2.33 -11.53 -11.24
CA LEU A 153 1.48 -12.70 -10.97
C LEU A 153 1.92 -13.43 -9.69
N ARG A 154 3.22 -13.54 -9.44
CA ARG A 154 3.76 -14.14 -8.21
C ARG A 154 3.39 -13.32 -6.98
N MET A 155 3.55 -11.99 -7.03
CA MET A 155 3.17 -11.08 -5.94
C MET A 155 1.67 -11.14 -5.63
N LYS A 156 0.84 -11.31 -6.66
CA LYS A 156 -0.61 -11.51 -6.53
C LYS A 156 -0.98 -12.87 -5.92
N GLY A 157 -0.05 -13.84 -5.89
CA GLY A 157 -0.33 -15.21 -5.46
C GLY A 157 -1.08 -16.03 -6.52
N ASP A 158 -0.84 -15.76 -7.80
CA ASP A 158 -1.50 -16.43 -8.93
C ASP A 158 -0.61 -17.55 -9.49
N GLU A 159 -1.11 -18.79 -9.56
CA GLU A 159 -0.34 -19.94 -10.07
C GLU A 159 0.08 -19.76 -11.54
N ALA A 160 -0.63 -18.90 -12.28
CA ALA A 160 -0.23 -18.49 -13.63
C ALA A 160 1.19 -17.91 -13.68
N ALA A 161 1.75 -17.45 -12.55
CA ALA A 161 3.14 -17.02 -12.43
C ALA A 161 4.13 -18.09 -12.91
N ILE A 162 3.90 -19.37 -12.59
CA ILE A 162 4.80 -20.46 -12.99
C ILE A 162 4.89 -20.51 -14.53
N ALA A 163 3.75 -20.51 -15.21
CA ALA A 163 3.69 -20.51 -16.66
C ALA A 163 4.27 -19.22 -17.26
N ALA A 164 4.06 -18.07 -16.60
CA ALA A 164 4.63 -16.79 -17.02
C ALA A 164 6.15 -16.77 -16.94
N TYR A 165 6.76 -17.27 -15.85
CA TYR A 165 8.22 -17.39 -15.77
C TYR A 165 8.78 -18.35 -16.82
N ALA A 166 8.07 -19.42 -17.20
CA ALA A 166 8.49 -20.27 -18.33
C ALA A 166 8.62 -19.48 -19.63
N ARG A 167 7.66 -18.58 -19.90
CA ARG A 167 7.70 -17.71 -21.07
C ARG A 167 8.86 -16.72 -20.97
N ALA A 168 9.05 -16.11 -19.79
CA ALA A 168 10.14 -15.18 -19.52
C ALA A 168 11.52 -15.82 -19.72
N ILE A 169 11.75 -17.03 -19.21
CA ILE A 169 12.98 -17.80 -19.45
C ILE A 169 13.23 -17.96 -20.95
N LYS A 170 12.20 -18.34 -21.70
CA LYS A 170 12.31 -18.54 -23.15
C LYS A 170 12.60 -17.25 -23.91
N SER A 171 11.92 -16.15 -23.59
CA SER A 171 12.16 -14.87 -24.26
C SER A 171 13.52 -14.27 -23.88
N ALA A 172 13.90 -14.33 -22.60
CA ALA A 172 15.21 -13.90 -22.12
C ALA A 172 16.36 -14.69 -22.77
N GLN A 173 16.22 -16.01 -22.88
CA GLN A 173 17.23 -16.84 -23.55
C GLN A 173 17.37 -16.48 -25.03
N ALA A 174 16.25 -16.25 -25.73
CA ALA A 174 16.27 -15.86 -27.13
C ALA A 174 16.94 -14.50 -27.36
N GLU A 175 16.68 -13.51 -26.48
CA GLU A 175 17.33 -12.20 -26.54
C GLU A 175 18.83 -12.29 -26.25
N TYR A 176 19.20 -13.07 -25.24
CA TYR A 176 20.60 -13.35 -24.92
C TYR A 176 21.34 -13.99 -26.10
N ASP A 177 20.77 -15.03 -26.70
CA ASP A 177 21.35 -15.74 -27.83
C ASP A 177 21.53 -14.83 -29.05
N ALA A 178 20.54 -13.98 -29.33
CA ALA A 178 20.61 -12.98 -30.39
C ALA A 178 21.71 -11.95 -30.13
N GLN A 179 21.85 -11.48 -28.89
CA GLN A 179 22.85 -10.51 -28.50
C GLN A 179 24.27 -11.10 -28.58
N VAL A 180 24.47 -12.33 -28.10
CA VAL A 180 25.74 -13.05 -28.22
C VAL A 180 26.12 -13.26 -29.69
N LYS A 181 25.16 -13.64 -30.54
CA LYS A 181 25.38 -13.78 -31.98
C LYS A 181 25.86 -12.46 -32.59
N GLN A 182 25.17 -11.36 -32.31
CA GLN A 182 25.52 -10.04 -32.81
C GLN A 182 26.92 -9.58 -32.33
N LEU A 183 27.26 -9.83 -31.07
CA LEU A 183 28.56 -9.50 -30.51
C LEU A 183 29.69 -10.30 -31.17
N ARG A 184 29.48 -11.60 -31.41
CA ARG A 184 30.43 -12.45 -32.15
C ARG A 184 30.68 -11.92 -33.55
N GLU A 185 29.63 -11.55 -34.28
CA GLU A 185 29.72 -10.99 -35.64
C GLU A 185 30.43 -9.63 -35.66
N LYS A 186 30.19 -8.77 -34.66
CA LYS A 186 30.72 -7.39 -34.64
C LYS A 186 32.16 -7.28 -34.12
N LYS A 187 32.60 -8.17 -33.22
CA LYS A 187 33.87 -8.01 -32.49
C LYS A 187 34.84 -9.17 -32.63
N GLY A 188 34.46 -10.33 -33.18
CA GLY A 188 35.33 -11.52 -33.18
C GLY A 188 35.79 -11.97 -31.78
N ILE A 189 35.22 -11.38 -30.71
CA ILE A 189 35.56 -11.63 -29.31
C ILE A 189 34.31 -12.21 -28.65
N VAL A 190 34.45 -13.39 -28.06
CA VAL A 190 33.44 -13.98 -27.18
C VAL A 190 33.57 -13.26 -25.84
N THR A 191 32.69 -12.30 -25.58
CA THR A 191 32.55 -11.71 -24.24
C THR A 191 31.71 -12.64 -23.38
N THR A 192 32.07 -12.77 -22.10
CA THR A 192 31.23 -13.39 -21.08
C THR A 192 30.04 -12.47 -20.79
N THR A 193 29.01 -12.53 -21.63
CA THR A 193 27.74 -11.88 -21.31
C THR A 193 27.07 -12.71 -20.21
N SER A 194 26.87 -12.15 -19.02
CA SER A 194 26.07 -12.79 -17.97
C SER A 194 24.59 -12.75 -18.35
N ASN A 195 23.88 -13.87 -18.19
CA ASN A 195 22.47 -14.00 -18.55
C ASN A 195 21.55 -13.70 -17.35
N VAL A 196 21.60 -12.44 -16.89
CA VAL A 196 20.90 -11.98 -15.68
C VAL A 196 19.40 -12.24 -15.76
N LEU A 197 18.75 -11.94 -16.90
CA LEU A 197 17.29 -12.12 -17.01
C LEU A 197 16.86 -13.59 -17.01
N VAL A 198 17.64 -14.51 -17.58
CA VAL A 198 17.32 -15.95 -17.48
C VAL A 198 17.53 -16.44 -16.06
N PHE A 199 18.58 -16.00 -15.39
CA PHE A 199 18.81 -16.30 -13.98
C PHE A 199 17.62 -15.85 -13.11
N GLU A 200 17.23 -14.57 -13.20
CA GLU A 200 16.11 -14.01 -12.44
C GLU A 200 14.79 -14.75 -12.74
N ALA A 201 14.54 -15.09 -14.01
CA ALA A 201 13.35 -15.82 -14.39
C ALA A 201 13.34 -17.26 -13.86
N MET A 202 14.49 -17.96 -13.84
CA MET A 202 14.62 -19.30 -13.26
C MET A 202 14.42 -19.27 -11.75
N TYR A 203 15.05 -18.32 -11.06
CA TYR A 203 14.91 -18.19 -9.61
C TYR A 203 13.48 -17.78 -9.22
N GLY A 204 12.88 -16.81 -9.92
CA GLY A 204 11.49 -16.43 -9.76
C GLY A 204 10.52 -17.59 -9.99
N ARG A 205 10.78 -18.43 -11.00
CA ARG A 205 10.01 -19.67 -11.23
C ARG A 205 10.15 -20.65 -10.08
N ALA A 206 11.36 -20.84 -9.55
CA ALA A 206 11.61 -21.74 -8.42
C ALA A 206 10.79 -21.31 -7.20
N ARG A 207 10.80 -20.00 -6.88
CA ARG A 207 10.00 -19.43 -5.79
C ARG A 207 8.50 -19.58 -6.00
N ALA A 208 8.02 -19.37 -7.23
CA ALA A 208 6.62 -19.59 -7.57
C ALA A 208 6.24 -21.07 -7.40
N LEU A 209 7.04 -21.99 -7.92
CA LEU A 209 6.81 -23.44 -7.78
C LEU A 209 6.69 -23.88 -6.32
N ASP A 210 7.61 -23.44 -5.47
CA ASP A 210 7.58 -23.78 -4.03
C ASP A 210 6.34 -23.20 -3.33
N SER A 211 5.95 -21.95 -3.65
CA SER A 211 4.74 -21.33 -3.07
C SER A 211 3.44 -22.09 -3.40
N PHE A 212 3.43 -22.88 -4.48
CA PHE A 212 2.32 -23.76 -4.87
C PHE A 212 2.60 -25.24 -4.56
N GLY A 213 3.57 -25.53 -3.69
CA GLY A 213 3.86 -26.88 -3.19
C GLY A 213 4.55 -27.81 -4.18
N ARG A 214 5.06 -27.29 -5.31
CA ARG A 214 5.78 -28.06 -6.35
C ARG A 214 7.28 -28.04 -6.07
N THR A 215 7.67 -28.49 -4.87
CA THR A 215 9.03 -28.35 -4.34
C THR A 215 10.08 -29.08 -5.16
N ASP A 216 9.81 -30.29 -5.66
CA ASP A 216 10.72 -31.02 -6.58
C ASP A 216 11.08 -30.21 -7.83
N GLU A 217 10.09 -29.57 -8.45
CA GLU A 217 10.32 -28.74 -9.63
C GLU A 217 11.04 -27.44 -9.27
N ALA A 218 10.78 -26.89 -8.07
CA ALA A 218 11.47 -25.71 -7.56
C ALA A 218 12.97 -25.99 -7.38
N ILE A 219 13.35 -27.15 -6.83
CA ILE A 219 14.74 -27.59 -6.69
C ILE A 219 15.43 -27.62 -8.06
N VAL A 220 14.78 -28.18 -9.08
CA VAL A 220 15.33 -28.22 -10.44
C VAL A 220 15.60 -26.81 -10.98
N GLN A 221 14.66 -25.87 -10.79
CA GLN A 221 14.82 -24.49 -11.26
C GLN A 221 15.90 -23.72 -10.48
N ALA A 222 15.99 -23.89 -9.16
CA ALA A 222 17.03 -23.27 -8.35
C ALA A 222 18.43 -23.79 -8.73
N ARG A 223 18.57 -25.10 -8.96
CA ARG A 223 19.82 -25.69 -9.48
C ARG A 223 20.20 -25.14 -10.86
N GLN A 224 19.22 -24.91 -11.75
CA GLN A 224 19.47 -24.29 -13.05
C GLN A 224 19.90 -22.82 -12.93
N ALA A 225 19.31 -22.06 -12.01
CA ALA A 225 19.74 -20.69 -11.72
C ALA A 225 21.21 -20.67 -11.23
N LEU A 226 21.58 -21.56 -10.31
CA LEU A 226 22.97 -21.68 -9.82
C LEU A 226 23.97 -22.13 -10.89
N GLN A 227 23.53 -22.78 -11.98
CA GLN A 227 24.43 -23.04 -13.12
C GLN A 227 24.80 -21.76 -13.88
N LEU A 228 23.94 -20.74 -13.85
CA LEU A 228 24.20 -19.44 -14.46
C LEU A 228 25.00 -18.52 -13.55
N ASP A 229 24.67 -18.51 -12.26
CA ASP A 229 25.42 -17.81 -11.22
C ASP A 229 25.65 -18.69 -10.00
N PRO A 230 26.80 -19.39 -9.94
CA PRO A 230 27.16 -20.21 -8.79
C PRO A 230 27.47 -19.40 -7.53
N THR A 231 27.50 -18.07 -7.60
CA THR A 231 27.86 -17.21 -6.45
C THR A 231 26.64 -16.60 -5.76
N ALA A 232 25.43 -16.90 -6.26
CA ALA A 232 24.18 -16.40 -5.74
C ALA A 232 23.83 -17.04 -4.38
N ALA A 233 24.31 -16.42 -3.30
CA ALA A 233 24.16 -16.92 -1.95
C ALA A 233 22.68 -17.04 -1.50
N ASP A 234 21.81 -16.15 -1.98
CA ASP A 234 20.37 -16.20 -1.71
C ASP A 234 19.70 -17.42 -2.38
N VAL A 235 20.14 -17.81 -3.59
CA VAL A 235 19.65 -19.02 -4.26
C VAL A 235 20.18 -20.28 -3.58
N HIS A 236 21.43 -20.28 -3.09
CA HIS A 236 21.95 -21.37 -2.26
C HIS A 236 21.13 -21.55 -0.97
N VAL A 237 20.80 -20.47 -0.26
CA VAL A 237 19.90 -20.54 0.91
C VAL A 237 18.54 -21.09 0.53
N PHE A 238 17.95 -20.58 -0.53
CA PHE A 238 16.65 -21.04 -1.00
C PHE A 238 16.66 -22.53 -1.37
N LEU A 239 17.69 -22.99 -2.08
CA LEU A 239 17.86 -24.40 -2.40
C LEU A 239 18.04 -25.26 -1.14
N GLY A 240 18.83 -24.79 -0.17
CA GLY A 240 18.97 -25.43 1.13
C GLY A 240 17.64 -25.60 1.87
N ASP A 241 16.81 -24.56 1.90
CA ASP A 241 15.46 -24.61 2.49
C ASP A 241 14.56 -25.64 1.79
N LEU A 242 14.60 -25.68 0.45
CA LEU A 242 13.82 -26.67 -0.33
C LEU A 242 14.28 -28.10 -0.06
N LEU A 243 15.60 -28.34 0.01
CA LEU A 243 16.16 -29.66 0.26
C LEU A 243 15.84 -30.15 1.68
N ALA A 244 15.93 -29.26 2.68
CA ALA A 244 15.52 -29.57 4.05
C ALA A 244 14.03 -29.91 4.15
N LYS A 245 13.18 -29.21 3.39
CA LYS A 245 11.73 -29.49 3.31
C LYS A 245 11.43 -30.90 2.78
N GLU A 246 12.27 -31.41 1.87
CA GLU A 246 12.20 -32.78 1.33
C GLU A 246 12.96 -33.81 2.21
N GLY A 247 13.51 -33.41 3.35
CA GLY A 247 14.27 -34.27 4.27
C GLY A 247 15.67 -34.65 3.76
N GLN A 248 16.21 -33.89 2.80
CA GLN A 248 17.55 -34.07 2.25
C GLN A 248 18.58 -33.23 3.01
N ASP A 249 18.69 -33.44 4.32
CA ASP A 249 19.42 -32.57 5.24
C ASP A 249 20.92 -32.44 4.92
N ASP A 250 21.58 -33.51 4.46
CA ASP A 250 23.00 -33.47 4.07
C ASP A 250 23.23 -32.57 2.86
N GLU A 251 22.33 -32.60 1.87
CA GLU A 251 22.40 -31.73 0.70
C GLU A 251 22.05 -30.28 1.08
N ALA A 252 21.06 -30.09 1.96
CA ALA A 252 20.70 -28.78 2.48
C ALA A 252 21.86 -28.12 3.25
N GLU A 253 22.55 -28.88 4.11
CA GLU A 253 23.71 -28.42 4.86
C GLU A 253 24.84 -27.96 3.93
N ALA A 254 25.07 -28.69 2.83
CA ALA A 254 26.06 -28.33 1.83
C ALA A 254 25.72 -26.99 1.14
N GLU A 255 24.45 -26.77 0.79
CA GLU A 255 24.01 -25.52 0.15
C GLU A 255 24.08 -24.32 1.09
N PHE A 256 23.68 -24.46 2.35
CA PHE A 256 23.85 -23.37 3.33
C PHE A 256 25.34 -23.02 3.54
N LYS A 257 26.24 -24.01 3.58
CA LYS A 257 27.69 -23.76 3.65
C LYS A 257 28.23 -23.13 2.37
N ALA A 258 27.69 -23.48 1.20
CA ALA A 258 28.03 -22.82 -0.05
C ALA A 258 27.65 -21.33 -0.02
N ALA A 259 26.45 -20.99 0.47
CA ALA A 259 26.03 -19.60 0.66
C ALA A 259 27.01 -18.81 1.55
N LEU A 260 27.48 -19.43 2.66
CA LEU A 260 28.45 -18.83 3.58
C LEU A 260 29.86 -18.71 2.98
N THR A 261 30.20 -19.48 1.96
CA THR A 261 31.48 -19.31 1.25
C THR A 261 31.50 -17.98 0.47
N TYR A 262 30.35 -17.54 -0.04
CA TYR A 262 30.21 -16.28 -0.77
C TYR A 262 29.86 -15.10 0.16
N VAL A 263 29.03 -15.34 1.18
CA VAL A 263 28.61 -14.34 2.17
C VAL A 263 28.78 -14.92 3.59
N PRO A 264 29.95 -14.77 4.23
CA PRO A 264 30.30 -15.45 5.49
C PRO A 264 29.36 -15.24 6.67
N ASP A 265 28.67 -14.10 6.74
CA ASP A 265 27.77 -13.74 7.84
C ASP A 265 26.29 -13.73 7.42
N LEU A 266 25.93 -14.52 6.40
CA LEU A 266 24.55 -14.58 5.90
C LEU A 266 23.64 -15.23 6.96
N ALA A 267 22.91 -14.40 7.69
CA ALA A 267 22.05 -14.82 8.80
C ALA A 267 21.07 -15.94 8.44
N LEU A 268 20.47 -15.89 7.24
CA LEU A 268 19.54 -16.92 6.77
C LEU A 268 20.21 -18.30 6.62
N ALA A 269 21.45 -18.34 6.11
CA ALA A 269 22.19 -19.59 5.97
C ALA A 269 22.61 -20.17 7.34
N LEU A 270 23.06 -19.33 8.26
CA LEU A 270 23.36 -19.73 9.64
C LEU A 270 22.12 -20.25 10.37
N GLU A 271 20.97 -19.61 10.17
CA GLU A 271 19.70 -20.06 10.71
C GLU A 271 19.29 -21.43 10.14
N GLY A 272 19.45 -21.63 8.83
CA GLY A 272 19.22 -22.91 8.16
C GLY A 272 20.06 -24.05 8.75
N LEU A 273 21.37 -23.83 8.92
CA LEU A 273 22.28 -24.80 9.55
C LEU A 273 21.87 -25.13 10.99
N ARG A 274 21.55 -24.12 11.80
CA ARG A 274 21.10 -24.32 13.19
C ARG A 274 19.82 -25.17 13.25
N LYS A 275 18.85 -24.93 12.35
CA LYS A 275 17.61 -25.72 12.29
C LYS A 275 17.89 -27.19 11.97
N LEU A 276 18.83 -27.47 11.06
CA LEU A 276 19.23 -28.85 10.73
C LEU A 276 19.93 -29.55 11.89
N GLU A 277 20.75 -28.82 12.68
CA GLU A 277 21.43 -29.38 13.85
C GLU A 277 20.46 -29.67 15.01
N GLU A 278 19.45 -28.83 15.22
CA GLU A 278 18.43 -29.01 16.27
C GLU A 278 17.42 -30.13 15.96
N GLY A 279 17.31 -30.54 14.69
CA GLY A 279 16.40 -31.60 14.24
C GLY A 279 16.99 -33.02 14.25
N LYS A 280 18.31 -33.17 14.47
CA LYS A 280 19.04 -34.46 14.53
C LYS A 280 18.98 -35.08 15.94
#